data_AF-A0A8T1GZV7-F1
#
_entry.id   AF-A0A8T1GZV7-F1
#
_cell.length_a   1.000
_cell.length_b   1.000
_cell.length_c   1.000
_cell.angle_alpha   90.00
_cell.angle_beta   90.00
_cell.angle_gamma   90.00
#
_symmetry.space_group_name_H-M   'P 1'
#
loop_
_entity.id
_entity.type
_entity.pdbx_description
1 polymer ?
#
loop_
_entity_poly.entity_id
_entity_poly.type
_entity_poly.pdbx_seq_one_letter_code
_entity_poly.pdbx_strand_id
1 'polypeptide(L)'
;ISKSGTAPNSWEELAAKKRQDLLSSIPIDWLVPSNLLPPDTQDDVTAWPATSGWFTTDELEITSLTATELVPKLASGQLKSEHVTRAFCKRAAAAHQLVRVSHAPNTPAFC
;
A
#
# COMPACT_ATOMS: atom_id res chain seq x y z
N ILE A 1 -11.19 -4.24 -48.02
CA ILE A 1 -10.57 -5.07 -46.97
C ILE A 1 -10.86 -4.40 -45.63
N SER A 2 -11.72 -5.00 -44.80
CA SER A 2 -12.08 -4.46 -43.50
C SER A 2 -10.94 -4.77 -42.53
N LYS A 3 -10.27 -3.75 -41.98
CA LYS A 3 -9.46 -3.96 -40.78
C LYS A 3 -10.32 -3.62 -39.57
N SER A 4 -10.76 -4.67 -38.90
CA SER A 4 -11.33 -4.68 -37.56
C SER A 4 -10.31 -4.12 -36.58
N GLY A 5 -10.46 -2.86 -36.19
CA GLY A 5 -9.76 -2.28 -35.05
C GLY A 5 -10.40 -2.82 -33.77
N THR A 6 -9.64 -3.60 -33.02
CA THR A 6 -9.98 -4.19 -31.72
C THR A 6 -10.66 -3.14 -30.83
N ALA A 7 -11.86 -3.46 -30.33
CA ALA A 7 -12.51 -2.67 -29.30
C ALA A 7 -11.52 -2.47 -28.13
N PRO A 8 -11.49 -1.29 -27.48
CA PRO A 8 -10.61 -1.09 -26.33
C PRO A 8 -10.96 -2.15 -25.29
N ASN A 9 -9.97 -2.86 -24.74
CA ASN A 9 -10.17 -3.61 -23.49
C ASN A 9 -10.91 -2.66 -22.55
N SER A 10 -12.00 -3.14 -21.93
CA SER A 10 -12.78 -2.32 -21.01
C SER A 10 -11.81 -1.64 -20.02
N TRP A 11 -12.02 -0.37 -19.68
CA TRP A 11 -11.07 0.35 -18.82
C TRP A 11 -10.91 -0.39 -17.48
N GLU A 12 -11.93 -1.13 -17.08
CA GLU A 12 -12.00 -2.06 -15.96
C GLU A 12 -10.96 -3.19 -16.07
N GLU A 13 -10.86 -3.86 -17.22
CA GLU A 13 -9.87 -4.92 -17.48
C GLU A 13 -8.44 -4.38 -17.45
N LEU A 14 -8.21 -3.21 -18.04
CA LEU A 14 -6.90 -2.57 -18.02
C LEU A 14 -6.51 -2.15 -16.60
N ALA A 15 -7.46 -1.64 -15.82
CA ALA A 15 -7.27 -1.31 -14.42
C ALA A 15 -6.99 -2.57 -13.59
N ALA A 16 -7.74 -3.65 -13.77
CA ALA A 16 -7.51 -4.93 -13.10
C ALA A 16 -6.10 -5.47 -13.37
N LYS A 17 -5.66 -5.47 -14.63
CA LYS A 17 -4.31 -5.90 -15.01
C LYS A 17 -3.22 -5.05 -14.32
N LYS A 18 -3.33 -3.72 -14.37
CA LYS A 18 -2.36 -2.83 -13.69
C LYS A 18 -2.34 -3.04 -12.17
N ARG A 19 -3.49 -3.36 -11.57
CA ARG A 19 -3.57 -3.70 -10.15
C ARG A 19 -2.83 -5.01 -9.85
N GLN A 20 -3.01 -6.02 -10.70
CA GLN A 20 -2.32 -7.31 -10.59
C GLN A 20 -0.80 -7.17 -10.74
N ASP A 21 -0.35 -6.41 -11.74
CA ASP A 21 1.07 -6.16 -11.99
C ASP A 21 1.72 -5.43 -10.81
N LEU A 22 1.02 -4.44 -10.24
CA LEU A 22 1.48 -3.74 -9.03
C LEU A 22 1.62 -4.72 -7.85
N LEU A 23 0.60 -5.54 -7.58
CA LEU A 23 0.66 -6.52 -6.48
C LEU A 23 1.79 -7.53 -6.69
N SER A 24 2.02 -7.96 -7.93
CA SER A 24 3.09 -8.90 -8.28
C SER A 24 4.49 -8.29 -8.14
N SER A 25 4.59 -6.95 -8.18
CA SER A 25 5.85 -6.22 -7.97
C SER A 25 6.18 -5.97 -6.49
N ILE A 26 5.23 -6.18 -5.58
CA ILE A 26 5.46 -6.01 -4.14
C ILE A 26 6.27 -7.23 -3.66
N PRO A 27 7.43 -7.02 -3.03
CA PRO A 27 8.17 -8.12 -2.40
C PRO A 27 7.28 -8.87 -1.42
N ILE A 28 7.40 -10.21 -1.36
CA ILE A 28 6.60 -11.05 -0.46
C ILE A 28 6.71 -10.59 1.00
N ASP A 29 7.89 -10.10 1.40
CA ASP A 29 8.16 -9.57 2.74
C ASP A 29 7.32 -8.33 3.10
N TRP A 30 6.71 -7.67 2.11
CA TRP A 30 5.86 -6.49 2.28
C TRP A 30 4.38 -6.80 2.09
N LEU A 31 4.01 -8.06 1.94
CA LEU A 31 2.60 -8.49 1.96
C LEU A 31 2.10 -8.53 3.41
N VAL A 32 0.97 -7.86 3.65
CA VAL A 32 0.34 -7.86 4.97
C VAL A 32 -0.23 -9.26 5.22
N PRO A 33 0.18 -9.94 6.30
CA PRO A 33 -0.36 -11.24 6.67
C PRO A 33 -1.88 -11.19 6.86
N SER A 34 -2.61 -12.18 6.37
CA SER A 34 -4.07 -12.21 6.44
C SER A 34 -4.63 -12.15 7.86
N ASN A 35 -3.87 -12.63 8.85
CA ASN A 35 -4.23 -12.57 10.27
C ASN A 35 -4.09 -11.17 10.88
N LEU A 36 -3.41 -10.25 10.20
CA LEU A 36 -3.25 -8.85 10.62
C LEU A 36 -4.19 -7.92 9.87
N LEU A 37 -4.97 -8.42 8.90
CA LEU A 37 -5.94 -7.60 8.20
C LEU A 37 -7.04 -7.14 9.17
N PRO A 38 -7.43 -5.86 9.11
CA PRO A 38 -8.55 -5.35 9.89
C PRO A 38 -9.86 -5.99 9.39
N PRO A 39 -10.93 -5.99 10.21
CA PRO A 39 -12.24 -6.45 9.78
C PRO A 39 -12.77 -5.66 8.58
N ASP A 40 -13.55 -6.29 7.72
CA ASP A 40 -14.19 -5.64 6.56
C ASP A 40 -15.11 -4.47 6.96
N THR A 41 -15.56 -4.44 8.22
CA THR A 41 -16.39 -3.35 8.78
C THR A 41 -15.59 -2.12 9.21
N GLN A 42 -14.27 -2.18 9.17
CA GLN A 42 -13.39 -1.09 9.60
C GLN A 42 -12.90 -0.29 8.39
N ASP A 43 -13.58 0.83 8.11
CA ASP A 43 -13.19 1.74 7.03
C ASP A 43 -11.92 2.55 7.36
N ASP A 44 -11.73 2.87 8.65
CA ASP A 44 -10.57 3.62 9.11
C ASP A 44 -9.40 2.71 9.47
N VAL A 45 -8.40 2.68 8.61
CA VAL A 45 -7.14 1.93 8.79
C VAL A 45 -5.95 2.84 9.14
N THR A 46 -6.19 4.10 9.51
CA THR A 46 -5.11 5.06 9.81
C THR A 46 -4.28 4.66 11.04
N ALA A 47 -4.93 4.06 12.05
CA ALA A 47 -4.29 3.56 13.26
C ALA A 47 -3.59 2.19 13.07
N TRP A 48 -3.90 1.48 11.98
CA TRP A 48 -3.44 0.11 11.74
C TRP A 48 -1.91 -0.06 11.78
N PRO A 49 -1.08 0.85 11.24
CA PRO A 49 0.37 0.70 11.33
C PRO A 49 0.86 0.57 12.78
N ALA A 50 0.29 1.34 13.71
CA ALA A 50 0.70 1.33 15.11
C ALA A 50 0.12 0.13 15.89
N THR A 51 -1.07 -0.35 15.53
CA THR A 51 -1.77 -1.43 16.28
C THR A 51 -1.52 -2.83 15.74
N SER A 52 -1.10 -2.96 14.47
CA SER A 52 -0.92 -4.26 13.80
C SER A 52 0.23 -5.12 14.35
N GLY A 53 1.21 -4.51 15.02
CA GLY A 53 2.45 -5.20 15.42
C GLY A 53 3.32 -5.65 14.24
N TRP A 54 3.01 -5.21 13.02
CA TRP A 54 3.74 -5.59 11.80
C TRP A 54 4.95 -4.70 11.50
N PHE A 55 4.92 -3.47 12.02
CA PHE A 55 6.05 -2.55 11.97
C PHE A 55 6.90 -2.66 13.23
N THR A 56 8.20 -2.50 13.05
CA THR A 56 9.12 -2.32 14.16
C THR A 56 8.96 -0.92 14.77
N THR A 57 9.41 -0.73 16.01
CA THR A 57 9.38 0.58 16.68
C THR A 57 10.12 1.64 15.84
N ASP A 58 11.31 1.31 15.33
CA ASP A 58 12.11 2.20 14.50
C ASP A 58 11.37 2.62 13.22
N GLU A 59 10.70 1.69 12.53
CA GLU A 59 9.92 1.98 11.33
C GLU A 59 8.73 2.92 11.63
N LEU A 60 8.07 2.72 12.78
CA LEU A 60 6.97 3.58 13.21
C LEU A 60 7.46 4.97 13.57
N GLU A 61 8.58 5.08 14.29
CA GLU A 61 9.19 6.37 14.61
C GLU A 61 9.58 7.13 13.35
N ILE A 62 10.31 6.47 12.43
CA ILE A 62 10.75 7.08 11.17
C ILE A 62 9.57 7.59 10.36
N THR A 63 8.51 6.79 10.20
CA THR A 63 7.35 7.15 9.38
C THR A 63 6.39 8.12 10.07
N SER A 64 6.58 8.40 11.36
CA SER A 64 5.82 9.41 12.12
C SER A 64 6.52 10.78 12.15
N LEU A 65 7.78 10.86 11.75
CA LEU A 65 8.51 12.13 11.62
C LEU A 65 7.93 13.01 10.51
N THR A 66 7.85 14.30 10.78
CA THR A 66 7.56 15.30 9.75
C THR A 66 8.76 15.52 8.84
N ALA A 67 8.54 16.08 7.64
CA ALA A 67 9.63 16.40 6.72
C ALA A 67 10.68 17.33 7.35
N THR A 68 10.25 18.29 8.17
CA THR A 68 11.14 19.24 8.87
C THR A 68 12.04 18.54 9.90
N GLU A 69 11.59 17.43 10.48
CA GLU A 69 12.39 16.62 11.42
C GLU A 69 13.27 15.60 10.70
N LEU A 70 12.79 15.07 9.57
CA LEU A 70 13.45 14.01 8.81
C LEU A 70 14.67 14.55 8.03
N VAL A 71 14.53 15.71 7.38
CA VAL A 71 15.60 16.32 6.57
C VAL A 71 16.91 16.55 7.34
N PRO A 72 16.92 17.17 8.53
CA PRO A 72 18.18 17.37 9.27
C PRO A 72 18.78 16.04 9.77
N LYS A 73 17.95 15.05 10.11
CA LYS A 73 18.41 13.71 10.54
C LYS A 73 19.04 12.91 9.40
N LEU A 74 18.50 13.04 8.18
CA LEU A 74 19.09 12.50 6.97
C LEU A 74 20.40 13.23 6.60
N ALA A 75 20.39 14.57 6.65
CA ALA A 75 21.56 15.39 6.32
C ALA A 75 22.74 15.16 7.27
N SER A 76 22.46 14.93 8.56
CA SER A 76 23.47 14.61 9.57
C SER A 76 23.91 13.13 9.57
N GLY A 77 23.27 12.28 8.78
CA GLY A 77 23.54 10.84 8.74
C GLY A 77 23.05 10.07 9.99
N GLN A 78 22.29 10.71 10.88
CA GLN A 78 21.66 10.05 12.03
C GLN A 78 20.64 9.00 11.59
N LEU A 79 19.94 9.25 10.48
CA LEU A 79 19.10 8.28 9.79
C LEU A 79 19.72 7.89 8.47
N LYS A 80 19.76 6.59 8.18
CA LYS A 80 20.19 6.08 6.86
C LYS A 80 19.07 6.26 5.85
N SER A 81 19.39 6.88 4.70
CA SER A 81 18.42 7.08 3.61
C SER A 81 17.72 5.79 3.18
N GLU A 82 18.48 4.68 3.08
CA GLU A 82 17.89 3.38 2.73
C GLU A 82 16.82 2.93 3.74
N HIS A 83 17.10 3.08 5.04
CA HIS A 83 16.18 2.67 6.11
C HIS A 83 14.92 3.54 6.06
N VAL A 84 15.08 4.85 5.88
CA VAL A 84 13.94 5.77 5.74
C VAL A 84 13.09 5.40 4.54
N THR A 85 13.68 5.26 3.35
CA THR A 85 12.93 4.88 2.15
C THR A 85 12.22 3.53 2.31
N ARG A 86 12.88 2.53 2.91
CA ARG A 86 12.30 1.20 3.14
C ARG A 86 11.09 1.28 4.07
N ALA A 87 11.17 2.02 5.17
CA ALA A 87 10.08 2.17 6.12
C ALA A 87 8.86 2.85 5.48
N PHE A 88 9.07 3.92 4.71
CA PHE A 88 8.00 4.60 3.97
C PHE A 88 7.39 3.72 2.87
N CYS A 89 8.20 2.99 2.09
CA CYS A 89 7.71 2.08 1.06
C CYS A 89 6.89 0.93 1.64
N LYS A 90 7.35 0.32 2.74
CA LYS A 90 6.60 -0.73 3.45
C LYS A 90 5.25 -0.21 3.96
N ARG A 91 5.23 1.00 4.56
CA ARG A 91 3.99 1.63 5.04
C ARG A 91 3.02 1.97 3.90
N ALA A 92 3.53 2.46 2.78
CA ALA A 92 2.72 2.73 1.59
C ALA A 92 2.15 1.43 0.97
N ALA A 93 2.96 0.37 0.89
CA ALA A 93 2.51 -0.94 0.41
C ALA A 93 1.39 -1.51 1.29
N ALA A 94 1.50 -1.37 2.62
CA ALA A 94 0.45 -1.78 3.54
C ALA A 94 -0.83 -0.97 3.33
N ALA A 95 -0.74 0.37 3.28
CA ALA A 95 -1.90 1.23 3.07
C ALA A 95 -2.63 0.89 1.76
N HIS A 96 -1.88 0.67 0.67
CA HIS A 96 -2.46 0.23 -0.60
C HIS A 96 -3.15 -1.13 -0.52
N GLN A 97 -2.60 -2.08 0.25
CA GLN A 97 -3.21 -3.39 0.45
C GLN A 97 -4.49 -3.28 1.28
N LEU A 98 -4.47 -2.51 2.36
CA LEU A 98 -5.60 -2.35 3.27
C LEU A 98 -6.78 -1.65 2.59
N VAL A 99 -6.55 -0.52 1.93
CA VAL A 99 -7.60 0.24 1.22
C VAL A 99 -8.19 -0.55 0.04
N ARG A 100 -7.40 -1.44 -0.58
CA ARG A 100 -7.90 -2.30 -1.65
C ARG A 100 -8.64 -3.53 -1.12
N VAL A 101 -8.20 -4.10 -0.01
CA VAL A 101 -8.83 -5.27 0.62
C VAL A 101 -10.18 -4.91 1.25
N SER A 102 -10.31 -3.73 1.88
CA SER A 102 -11.59 -3.28 2.44
C SER A 102 -12.66 -2.98 1.38
N HIS A 103 -12.35 -3.15 0.09
CA HIS A 103 -13.32 -3.28 -0.99
C HIS A 103 -13.20 -4.64 -1.67
N ALA A 104 -13.62 -5.69 -0.96
CA ALA A 104 -13.90 -6.99 -1.58
C ALA A 104 -14.96 -6.80 -2.70
N PRO A 105 -14.83 -7.48 -3.86
CA PRO A 105 -15.70 -7.34 -5.03
C PRO A 105 -17.12 -7.93 -4.86
N ASN A 106 -17.65 -8.02 -3.64
CA ASN A 106 -18.97 -8.58 -3.33
C ASN A 106 -19.95 -7.57 -2.72
N THR A 107 -19.70 -6.27 -2.83
CA THR A 107 -20.79 -5.30 -2.73
C THR A 107 -21.60 -5.38 -4.02
N PRO A 108 -22.86 -5.85 -4.00
CA PRO A 108 -23.72 -5.73 -5.15
C PRO A 108 -23.75 -4.25 -5.52
N ALA A 109 -23.52 -3.98 -6.81
CA ALA A 109 -23.75 -2.69 -7.39
C ALA A 109 -25.03 -2.10 -6.80
N PHE A 110 -24.95 -0.85 -6.33
CA PHE A 110 -26.08 0.01 -6.03
C PHE A 110 -27.29 -0.38 -6.90
N CYS A 111 -28.31 -0.94 -6.26
CA CYS A 111 -29.68 -0.91 -6.75
C CYS A 111 -30.33 0.36 -6.23
#